data_AF-A0A6C8H6W2-F1
#
_entry.id   AF-A0A6C8H6W2-F1
#
_cell.length_a   1.000
_cell.length_b   1.000
_cell.length_c   1.000
_cell.angle_alpha   90.00
_cell.angle_beta   90.00
_cell.angle_gamma   90.00
#
_symmetry.space_group_name_H-M   'P 1'
#
loop_
_entity.id
_entity.type
_entity.pdbx_description
1 polymer ?
#
loop_
_entity_poly.entity_id
_entity_poly.type
_entity_poly.pdbx_seq_one_letter_code
_entity_poly.pdbx_strand_id
1 'polypeptide(L)'
;MFHGHNLLHEFFACPERFYFFTPTGLSAGLQKVQGNVAEIVILLNRLPPDWLIHQTDAAQFSLFCTPVINLFPRTTTRIEVTHSVTEQHLVVDRTRPLDYEVFSVQEVEGLEAETTRKMIFRPLYHTRNNDEGNHGRYFSLRREPRRSSESARRYGTRTPYTGSEVFLSLVDQHEAPYPENLRHITVTAMVTNRDLPCLIPRNGRDDLTVDAAIPVAGVGLIRPPRPPQPPLAEREMAWRLIRQLSFNYLPLADLDHRTGGQALRDLLNLFIPAHDSPQSRQVRSLIGCKTTPVTRRLPGSGLLVYGRGVSCELTVDEEGFSGISPYLFGLVLEHYIARHVSINTFSQMTLHSMQRGHVMTWPVRTGQRGSV
;
A
#
# COMPACT_ATOMS: atom_id res chain seq x y z
N MET A 1 -10.31 -12.23 3.03
CA MET A 1 -9.93 -10.95 2.41
C MET A 1 -8.62 -10.44 3.04
N PHE A 2 -7.58 -10.18 2.23
CA PHE A 2 -6.13 -10.18 2.54
C PHE A 2 -5.57 -9.05 3.44
N HIS A 3 -6.27 -8.65 4.51
CA HIS A 3 -5.93 -7.49 5.34
C HIS A 3 -4.49 -7.45 5.90
N GLY A 4 -3.89 -8.60 6.24
CA GLY A 4 -2.49 -8.65 6.73
C GLY A 4 -1.45 -8.30 5.65
N HIS A 5 -1.64 -8.77 4.42
CA HIS A 5 -0.76 -8.45 3.30
C HIS A 5 -0.87 -6.98 2.88
N ASN A 6 -2.10 -6.43 2.93
CA ASN A 6 -2.31 -5.01 2.69
C ASN A 6 -1.58 -4.15 3.72
N LEU A 7 -1.59 -4.54 5.01
CA LEU A 7 -0.89 -3.82 6.06
C LEU A 7 0.63 -3.79 5.82
N LEU A 8 1.23 -4.92 5.44
CA LEU A 8 2.65 -4.97 5.07
C LEU A 8 2.94 -4.06 3.87
N HIS A 9 2.12 -4.14 2.83
CA HIS A 9 2.27 -3.33 1.63
C HIS A 9 2.17 -1.83 1.96
N GLU A 10 1.18 -1.42 2.76
CA GLU A 10 1.03 -0.04 3.22
C GLU A 10 2.23 0.43 4.05
N PHE A 11 2.75 -0.41 4.95
CA PHE A 11 3.91 -0.08 5.77
C PHE A 11 5.17 0.17 4.94
N PHE A 12 5.45 -0.68 3.95
CA PHE A 12 6.62 -0.50 3.10
C PHE A 12 6.45 0.65 2.09
N ALA A 13 5.23 0.88 1.59
CA ALA A 13 4.95 1.95 0.64
C ALA A 13 4.94 3.36 1.29
N CYS A 14 4.29 3.51 2.44
CA CYS A 14 4.11 4.79 3.13
C CYS A 14 4.07 4.59 4.66
N PRO A 15 5.24 4.40 5.31
CA PRO A 15 5.29 4.22 6.76
C PRO A 15 4.76 5.44 7.53
N GLU A 16 4.81 6.63 6.94
CA GLU A 16 4.29 7.87 7.53
C GLU A 16 2.81 7.83 7.88
N ARG A 17 2.02 6.99 7.17
CA ARG A 17 0.61 6.78 7.49
C ARG A 17 0.40 6.23 8.91
N PHE A 18 1.41 5.61 9.50
CA PHE A 18 1.34 5.04 10.85
C PHE A 18 1.86 5.98 11.95
N TYR A 19 2.23 7.23 11.62
CA TYR A 19 2.70 8.22 12.60
C TYR A 19 1.58 9.07 13.21
N PHE A 20 0.33 8.69 12.95
CA PHE A 20 -0.84 9.34 13.53
C PHE A 20 -1.21 8.66 14.84
N PHE A 21 -1.49 9.47 15.86
CA PHE A 21 -2.10 9.00 17.10
C PHE A 21 -3.28 9.90 17.45
N THR A 22 -4.29 9.32 18.11
CA THR A 22 -5.49 10.04 18.52
C THR A 22 -5.66 9.91 20.02
N PRO A 23 -5.50 11.01 20.79
CA PRO A 23 -5.82 10.98 22.21
C PRO A 23 -7.34 10.84 22.37
N THR A 24 -7.77 9.77 23.04
CA THR A 24 -9.18 9.50 23.32
C THR A 24 -9.54 9.95 24.75
N GLY A 25 -10.84 10.16 25.01
CA GLY A 25 -11.31 10.49 26.36
C GLY A 25 -11.10 11.95 26.81
N LEU A 26 -10.74 12.86 25.89
CA LEU A 26 -10.50 14.27 26.22
C LEU A 26 -11.78 15.09 26.50
N SER A 27 -12.94 14.62 26.04
CA SER A 27 -14.20 15.39 26.08
C SER A 27 -14.58 15.86 27.49
N ALA A 28 -14.50 14.98 28.48
CA ALA A 28 -14.88 15.29 29.86
C ALA A 28 -13.96 16.34 30.53
N GLY A 29 -12.69 16.39 30.13
CA GLY A 29 -11.74 17.41 30.60
C GLY A 29 -11.95 18.74 29.88
N LEU A 30 -12.06 18.70 28.56
CA LEU A 30 -12.22 19.90 27.72
C LEU A 30 -13.54 20.65 27.99
N GLN A 31 -14.62 19.95 28.35
CA GLN A 31 -15.89 20.58 28.73
C GLN A 31 -15.79 21.50 29.95
N LYS A 32 -14.79 21.32 30.81
CA LYS A 32 -14.58 22.14 32.01
C LYS A 32 -13.76 23.41 31.72
N VAL A 33 -13.15 23.49 30.55
CA VAL A 33 -12.31 24.62 30.14
C VAL A 33 -13.22 25.79 29.75
N GLN A 34 -13.11 26.90 30.46
CA GLN A 34 -13.91 28.11 30.20
C GLN A 34 -13.25 29.06 29.17
N GLY A 35 -11.99 28.81 28.80
CA GLY A 35 -11.22 29.61 27.86
C GLY A 35 -11.07 28.95 26.48
N ASN A 36 -10.22 29.56 25.64
CA ASN A 36 -9.88 29.09 24.29
C ASN A 36 -8.56 28.30 24.22
N VAL A 37 -7.89 28.10 25.36
CA VAL A 37 -6.61 27.40 25.47
C VAL A 37 -6.76 26.24 26.46
N ALA A 38 -6.27 25.08 26.06
CA ALA A 38 -6.14 23.91 26.91
C ALA A 38 -4.74 23.32 26.75
N GLU A 39 -4.12 22.91 27.85
CA GLU A 39 -2.85 22.21 27.86
C GLU A 39 -3.09 20.71 28.11
N ILE A 40 -2.48 19.87 27.28
CA ILE A 40 -2.56 18.42 27.41
C ILE A 40 -1.17 17.91 27.78
N VAL A 41 -1.03 17.42 29.01
CA VAL A 41 0.21 16.84 29.51
C VAL A 41 0.16 15.33 29.38
N ILE A 42 1.04 14.77 28.54
CA ILE A 42 1.17 13.32 28.35
C ILE A 42 2.31 12.82 29.24
N LEU A 43 1.96 12.12 30.32
CA LEU A 43 2.95 11.54 31.23
C LEU A 43 3.46 10.20 30.67
N LEU A 44 4.77 10.11 30.44
CA LEU A 44 5.44 8.90 29.99
C LEU A 44 6.08 8.18 31.18
N ASN A 45 6.06 6.86 31.18
CA ASN A 45 6.64 6.01 32.23
C ASN A 45 8.13 5.67 32.01
N ARG A 46 8.71 6.12 30.90
CA ARG A 46 10.10 5.90 30.53
C ARG A 46 10.68 7.20 29.98
N LEU A 47 11.89 7.54 30.42
CA LEU A 47 12.63 8.67 29.87
C LEU A 47 13.12 8.30 28.46
N PRO A 48 12.81 9.11 27.43
CA PRO A 48 13.43 8.94 26.13
C PRO A 48 14.93 9.30 26.18
N PRO A 49 15.74 8.88 25.17
CA PRO A 49 17.13 9.31 25.07
C PRO A 49 17.27 10.83 25.01
N ASP A 50 18.33 11.38 25.60
CA ASP A 50 18.55 12.83 25.71
C ASP A 50 18.48 13.57 24.37
N TRP A 51 19.04 12.98 23.30
CA TRP A 51 19.00 13.58 21.96
C TRP A 51 17.57 13.81 21.45
N LEU A 52 16.62 12.94 21.81
CA LEU A 52 15.23 13.05 21.39
C LEU A 52 14.52 14.15 22.16
N ILE A 53 14.84 14.31 23.45
CA ILE A 53 14.30 15.39 24.30
C ILE A 53 14.68 16.75 23.70
N HIS A 54 15.94 16.92 23.29
CA HIS A 54 16.42 18.19 22.72
C HIS A 54 15.96 18.46 21.28
N GLN A 55 15.51 17.45 20.55
CA GLN A 55 15.02 17.59 19.18
C GLN A 55 13.49 17.70 19.08
N THR A 56 12.76 17.50 20.18
CA THR A 56 11.30 17.55 20.18
C THR A 56 10.83 18.98 20.38
N ASP A 57 10.22 19.55 19.35
CA ASP A 57 9.61 20.88 19.39
C ASP A 57 8.20 20.88 18.80
N ALA A 58 7.55 22.05 18.79
CA ALA A 58 6.20 22.20 18.23
C ALA A 58 6.15 21.94 16.73
N ALA A 59 7.26 22.10 15.99
CA ALA A 59 7.29 21.86 14.55
C ALA A 59 7.22 20.36 14.20
N GLN A 60 7.51 19.47 15.15
CA GLN A 60 7.36 18.02 14.96
C GLN A 60 5.90 17.53 15.06
N PHE A 61 4.98 18.38 15.54
CA PHE A 61 3.57 18.03 15.68
C PHE A 61 2.72 18.87 14.72
N SER A 62 1.92 18.21 13.90
CA SER A 62 0.99 18.87 12.99
C SER A 62 -0.42 18.39 13.26
N LEU A 63 -1.35 19.33 13.40
CA LEU A 63 -2.78 19.08 13.49
C LEU A 63 -3.42 19.19 12.10
N PHE A 64 -4.62 18.63 11.94
CA PHE A 64 -5.41 18.71 10.71
C PHE A 64 -4.71 18.18 9.46
N CYS A 65 -3.85 17.18 9.63
CA CYS A 65 -3.15 16.52 8.53
C CYS A 65 -3.81 15.17 8.18
N THR A 66 -3.73 14.78 6.91
CA THR A 66 -4.19 13.49 6.42
C THR A 66 -3.28 13.02 5.27
N PRO A 67 -2.98 11.72 5.13
CA PRO A 67 -2.24 11.23 3.98
C PRO A 67 -3.05 11.44 2.69
N VAL A 68 -2.39 11.90 1.63
CA VAL A 68 -3.00 12.10 0.31
C VAL A 68 -2.35 11.18 -0.71
N ILE A 69 -3.11 10.74 -1.71
CA ILE A 69 -2.62 9.92 -2.81
C ILE A 69 -2.91 10.67 -4.11
N ASN A 70 -1.90 10.77 -4.99
CA ASN A 70 -2.07 11.41 -6.29
C ASN A 70 -2.82 10.50 -7.28
N LEU A 71 -4.14 10.49 -7.16
CA LEU A 71 -5.05 9.78 -8.04
C LEU A 71 -6.28 10.63 -8.33
N PHE A 72 -6.61 10.80 -9.60
CA PHE A 72 -7.79 11.55 -10.03
C PHE A 72 -8.38 10.92 -11.30
N PRO A 73 -9.69 11.07 -11.52
CA PRO A 73 -10.33 10.56 -12.73
C PRO A 73 -9.95 11.43 -13.94
N ARG A 74 -9.72 10.79 -15.08
CA ARG A 74 -9.56 11.48 -16.36
C ARG A 74 -10.12 10.62 -17.50
N THR A 75 -10.83 11.28 -18.39
CA THR A 75 -11.29 10.68 -19.64
C THR A 75 -10.24 10.95 -20.72
N THR A 76 -9.85 9.90 -21.45
CA THR A 76 -8.88 10.02 -22.54
C THR A 76 -9.49 10.72 -23.74
N THR A 77 -8.64 11.29 -24.60
CA THR A 77 -9.07 11.65 -25.96
C THR A 77 -9.53 10.40 -26.71
N ARG A 78 -10.35 10.57 -27.76
CA ARG A 78 -10.78 9.47 -28.61
C ARG A 78 -9.57 8.72 -29.17
N ILE A 79 -9.53 7.41 -28.92
CA ILE A 79 -8.52 6.51 -29.46
C ILE A 79 -9.16 5.83 -30.66
N GLU A 80 -8.57 6.02 -31.83
CA GLU A 80 -8.96 5.30 -33.04
C GLU A 80 -8.68 3.81 -32.87
N VAL A 81 -9.67 2.99 -33.16
CA VAL A 81 -9.55 1.53 -33.13
C VAL A 81 -9.18 1.07 -34.52
N THR A 82 -8.05 0.39 -34.64
CA THR A 82 -7.63 -0.24 -35.90
C THR A 82 -7.71 -1.76 -35.77
N HIS A 83 -8.35 -2.41 -36.74
CA HIS A 83 -8.44 -3.88 -36.80
C HIS A 83 -7.10 -4.58 -37.14
N SER A 84 -6.05 -3.82 -37.48
CA SER A 84 -4.72 -4.37 -37.75
C SER A 84 -3.96 -4.76 -36.48
N VAL A 85 -4.41 -4.31 -35.30
CA VAL A 85 -3.78 -4.59 -34.02
C VAL A 85 -4.80 -5.14 -33.02
N THR A 86 -4.42 -6.21 -32.32
CA THR A 86 -5.28 -6.88 -31.32
C THR A 86 -5.44 -6.06 -30.04
N GLU A 87 -4.46 -5.20 -29.74
CA GLU A 87 -4.42 -4.40 -28.53
C GLU A 87 -4.21 -2.93 -28.88
N GLN A 88 -5.00 -2.07 -28.24
CA GLN A 88 -4.95 -0.62 -28.42
C GLN A 88 -4.09 -0.01 -27.30
N HIS A 89 -3.08 0.79 -27.67
CA HIS A 89 -2.26 1.49 -26.67
C HIS A 89 -3.06 2.63 -26.02
N LEU A 90 -3.26 2.54 -24.71
CA LEU A 90 -3.99 3.52 -23.93
C LEU A 90 -3.05 4.66 -23.49
N VAL A 91 -3.13 5.77 -24.22
CA VAL A 91 -2.43 7.02 -23.88
C VAL A 91 -3.44 8.06 -23.44
N VAL A 92 -3.32 8.54 -22.20
CA VAL A 92 -4.28 9.49 -21.60
C VAL A 92 -4.33 10.80 -22.38
N ASP A 93 -3.15 11.34 -22.71
CA ASP A 93 -2.99 12.57 -23.46
C ASP A 93 -1.81 12.40 -24.43
N ARG A 94 -2.08 12.41 -25.74
CA ARG A 94 -1.05 12.24 -26.78
C ARG A 94 -0.10 13.43 -26.89
N THR A 95 -0.52 14.62 -26.44
CA THR A 95 0.35 15.80 -26.46
C THR A 95 1.36 15.77 -25.32
N ARG A 96 1.02 15.09 -24.22
CA ARG A 96 1.85 14.96 -23.01
C ARG A 96 1.87 13.51 -22.49
N PRO A 97 2.42 12.56 -23.26
CA PRO A 97 2.36 11.13 -22.94
C PRO A 97 3.21 10.73 -21.72
N LEU A 98 4.07 11.64 -21.26
CA LEU A 98 4.93 11.43 -20.09
C LEU A 98 4.37 12.06 -18.81
N ASP A 99 3.28 12.84 -18.88
CA ASP A 99 2.74 13.55 -17.72
C ASP A 99 1.75 12.70 -16.92
N TYR A 100 1.10 11.73 -17.58
CA TYR A 100 0.05 10.92 -16.98
C TYR A 100 0.34 9.43 -17.13
N GLU A 101 0.01 8.68 -16.09
CA GLU A 101 0.04 7.23 -16.11
C GLU A 101 -1.28 6.67 -15.63
N VAL A 102 -1.77 5.66 -16.34
CA VAL A 102 -3.04 5.00 -16.04
C VAL A 102 -2.84 4.13 -14.80
N PHE A 103 -3.58 4.39 -13.74
CA PHE A 103 -3.62 3.55 -12.54
C PHE A 103 -4.62 2.41 -12.74
N SER A 104 -5.88 2.73 -13.04
CA SER A 104 -6.93 1.75 -13.31
C SER A 104 -7.92 2.26 -14.34
N VAL A 105 -8.41 1.38 -15.21
CA VAL A 105 -9.49 1.70 -16.15
C VAL A 105 -10.82 1.40 -15.46
N GLN A 106 -11.72 2.38 -15.47
CA GLN A 106 -13.04 2.26 -14.86
C GLN A 106 -14.09 1.86 -15.89
N GLU A 107 -14.07 2.52 -17.05
CA GLU A 107 -15.07 2.33 -18.10
C GLU A 107 -14.44 2.55 -19.48
N VAL A 108 -14.91 1.76 -20.45
CA VAL A 108 -14.54 1.88 -21.85
C VAL A 108 -15.82 2.01 -22.68
N GLU A 109 -15.96 3.16 -23.34
CA GLU A 109 -17.06 3.45 -24.26
C GLU A 109 -16.55 3.38 -25.70
N GLY A 110 -17.13 2.51 -26.52
CA GLY A 110 -16.98 2.47 -27.96
C GLY A 110 -18.03 3.34 -28.67
N LEU A 111 -17.60 4.00 -29.74
CA LEU A 111 -18.44 4.83 -30.61
C LEU A 111 -18.45 4.25 -32.02
N GLU A 112 -19.65 3.96 -32.50
CA GLU A 112 -19.92 3.52 -33.87
C GLU A 112 -19.72 4.68 -34.88
N ALA A 113 -19.19 4.37 -36.07
CA ALA A 113 -18.88 5.35 -37.11
C ALA A 113 -20.12 6.08 -37.66
N GLU A 114 -21.24 5.37 -37.85
CA GLU A 114 -22.40 5.89 -38.59
C GLU A 114 -23.52 6.39 -37.67
N THR A 115 -23.78 5.69 -36.57
CA THR A 115 -24.98 5.92 -35.73
C THR A 115 -24.69 6.69 -34.45
N THR A 116 -23.41 6.92 -34.11
CA THR A 116 -22.96 7.43 -32.79
C THR A 116 -23.48 6.58 -31.62
N ARG A 117 -23.92 5.34 -31.88
CA ARG A 117 -24.38 4.44 -30.83
C ARG A 117 -23.22 4.13 -29.89
N LYS A 118 -23.46 4.28 -28.59
CA LYS A 118 -22.51 3.94 -27.54
C LYS A 118 -22.52 2.44 -27.26
N MET A 119 -21.35 1.85 -27.20
CA MET A 119 -21.12 0.48 -26.78
C MET A 119 -20.28 0.48 -25.50
N ILE A 120 -20.81 -0.05 -24.40
CA ILE A 120 -20.09 -0.10 -23.13
C ILE A 120 -19.37 -1.44 -23.03
N PHE A 121 -18.07 -1.42 -22.77
CA PHE A 121 -17.26 -2.60 -22.48
C PHE A 121 -16.99 -2.66 -20.97
N ARG A 122 -17.17 -3.84 -20.38
CA ARG A 122 -16.91 -4.09 -18.95
C ARG A 122 -15.58 -4.79 -18.71
N PRO A 123 -14.92 -4.62 -17.56
CA PRO A 123 -13.69 -5.34 -17.27
C PRO A 123 -13.96 -6.85 -17.23
N LEU A 124 -13.21 -7.63 -18.01
CA LEU A 124 -13.32 -9.11 -18.05
C LEU A 124 -13.01 -9.72 -16.68
N TYR A 125 -11.99 -9.19 -16.00
CA TYR A 125 -11.56 -9.63 -14.66
C TYR A 125 -12.11 -8.68 -13.59
N HIS A 126 -13.43 -8.66 -13.41
CA HIS A 126 -14.06 -7.86 -12.36
C HIS A 126 -13.96 -8.56 -11.00
N THR A 127 -13.44 -7.87 -9.99
CA THR A 127 -13.18 -8.44 -8.65
C THR A 127 -14.41 -8.42 -7.72
N ARG A 128 -15.52 -7.83 -8.15
CA ARG A 128 -16.78 -7.84 -7.40
C ARG A 128 -17.65 -9.02 -7.86
N ASN A 129 -17.92 -9.94 -6.95
CA ASN A 129 -18.79 -11.12 -7.07
C ASN A 129 -20.29 -10.81 -7.37
N ASN A 130 -20.64 -9.60 -7.83
CA ASN A 130 -22.03 -9.14 -7.86
C ASN A 130 -22.49 -8.68 -9.25
N ASP A 131 -21.84 -9.16 -10.31
CA ASP A 131 -22.27 -8.96 -11.69
C ASP A 131 -22.60 -10.33 -12.30
N GLU A 132 -23.79 -10.86 -11.99
CA GLU A 132 -24.27 -12.16 -12.46
C GLU A 132 -24.75 -12.12 -13.93
N GLY A 133 -24.80 -10.93 -14.53
CA GLY A 133 -25.22 -10.74 -15.91
C GLY A 133 -24.08 -10.96 -16.90
N ASN A 134 -24.37 -11.66 -18.00
CA ASN A 134 -23.49 -11.66 -19.15
C ASN A 134 -23.79 -10.42 -20.03
N HIS A 135 -22.88 -9.46 -20.05
CA HIS A 135 -23.04 -8.20 -20.79
C HIS A 135 -22.55 -8.29 -22.23
N GLY A 136 -22.03 -9.44 -22.65
CA GLY A 136 -21.56 -9.72 -24.01
C GLY A 136 -20.26 -9.01 -24.41
N ARG A 137 -19.98 -7.80 -23.88
CA ARG A 137 -18.82 -6.98 -24.24
C ARG A 137 -17.88 -6.79 -23.06
N TYR A 138 -16.64 -7.19 -23.25
CA TYR A 138 -15.62 -7.12 -22.21
C TYR A 138 -14.31 -6.51 -22.72
N PHE A 139 -13.50 -6.01 -21.79
CA PHE A 139 -12.14 -5.60 -22.05
C PHE A 139 -11.17 -6.25 -21.08
N SER A 140 -9.94 -6.48 -21.54
CA SER A 140 -8.82 -6.89 -20.70
C SER A 140 -7.67 -5.89 -20.83
N LEU A 141 -6.84 -5.81 -19.79
CA LEU A 141 -5.73 -4.89 -19.72
C LEU A 141 -4.43 -5.68 -19.63
N ARG A 142 -3.44 -5.23 -20.41
CA ARG A 142 -2.07 -5.70 -20.31
C ARG A 142 -1.18 -4.51 -19.99
N ARG A 143 -0.34 -4.66 -18.96
CA ARG A 143 0.59 -3.61 -18.53
C ARG A 143 2.01 -4.06 -18.80
N GLU A 144 2.79 -3.20 -19.42
CA GLU A 144 4.21 -3.45 -19.68
C GLU A 144 5.09 -2.35 -19.11
N PRO A 145 6.31 -2.67 -18.64
CA PRO A 145 7.31 -1.66 -18.36
C PRO A 145 7.61 -0.85 -19.63
N ARG A 146 7.59 0.47 -19.51
CA ARG A 146 7.93 1.33 -20.65
C ARG A 146 9.38 1.10 -21.04
N ARG A 147 9.63 0.99 -22.35
CA ARG A 147 11.00 0.91 -22.88
C ARG A 147 11.63 2.30 -22.87
N SER A 148 12.87 2.41 -22.41
CA SER A 148 13.61 3.67 -22.51
C SER A 148 13.80 4.04 -23.98
N SER A 149 13.39 5.25 -24.35
CA SER A 149 13.58 5.77 -25.71
C SER A 149 15.06 6.01 -25.99
N GLU A 150 15.47 5.97 -27.26
CA GLU A 150 16.86 6.24 -27.63
C GLU A 150 17.33 7.64 -27.22
N SER A 151 16.43 8.63 -27.29
CA SER A 151 16.70 10.00 -26.84
C SER A 151 16.93 10.05 -25.32
N ALA A 152 16.10 9.35 -24.53
CA ALA A 152 16.28 9.24 -23.09
C ALA A 152 17.60 8.54 -22.70
N ARG A 153 18.08 7.59 -23.52
CA ARG A 153 19.39 6.94 -23.32
C ARG A 153 20.56 7.87 -23.63
N ARG A 154 20.40 8.79 -24.60
CA ARG A 154 21.45 9.73 -25.02
C ARG A 154 21.52 11.01 -24.17
N TYR A 155 20.37 11.56 -23.78
CA TYR A 155 20.27 12.86 -23.10
C TYR A 155 19.86 12.75 -21.62
N GLY A 156 19.63 11.53 -21.13
CA GLY A 156 19.15 11.28 -19.77
C GLY A 156 17.63 11.42 -19.63
N THR A 157 17.08 10.82 -18.58
CA THR A 157 15.68 10.99 -18.20
C THR A 157 15.55 12.06 -17.12
N ARG A 158 14.39 12.74 -17.10
CA ARG A 158 14.09 13.76 -16.07
C ARG A 158 14.14 13.21 -14.65
N THR A 159 13.72 11.95 -14.48
CA THR A 159 13.80 11.17 -13.24
C THR A 159 14.14 9.71 -13.58
N PRO A 160 14.64 8.90 -12.63
CA PRO A 160 14.95 7.49 -12.87
C PRO A 160 13.70 6.61 -13.09
N TYR A 161 12.49 7.17 -12.94
CA TYR A 161 11.25 6.44 -13.08
C TYR A 161 10.82 6.31 -14.55
N THR A 162 10.90 5.09 -15.09
CA THR A 162 10.53 4.81 -16.49
C THR A 162 9.01 4.74 -16.69
N GLY A 163 8.27 4.28 -15.68
CA GLY A 163 6.82 4.03 -15.70
C GLY A 163 6.39 2.82 -16.53
N SER A 164 5.07 2.68 -16.67
CA SER A 164 4.42 1.58 -17.38
C SER A 164 3.48 2.07 -18.49
N GLU A 165 3.28 1.22 -19.48
CA GLU A 165 2.31 1.42 -20.56
C GLU A 165 1.16 0.42 -20.41
N VAL A 166 -0.03 0.84 -20.83
CA VAL A 166 -1.25 0.04 -20.74
C VAL A 166 -1.79 -0.20 -22.13
N PHE A 167 -2.03 -1.47 -22.44
CA PHE A 167 -2.63 -1.93 -23.66
C PHE A 167 -4.01 -2.52 -23.34
N LEU A 168 -4.99 -2.18 -24.16
CA LEU A 168 -6.38 -2.54 -23.99
C LEU A 168 -6.78 -3.52 -25.09
N SER A 169 -7.33 -4.67 -24.71
CA SER A 169 -7.94 -5.62 -25.64
C SER A 169 -9.45 -5.64 -25.44
N LEU A 170 -10.20 -5.64 -26.54
CA LEU A 170 -11.66 -5.60 -26.56
C LEU A 170 -12.21 -6.90 -27.13
N VAL A 171 -13.28 -7.41 -26.54
CA VAL A 171 -14.01 -8.58 -27.01
C VAL A 171 -15.52 -8.35 -26.94
N ASP A 172 -16.23 -8.72 -28.00
CA ASP A 172 -17.69 -8.86 -28.04
C ASP A 172 -18.04 -10.31 -28.36
N GLN A 173 -18.92 -10.89 -27.56
CA GLN A 173 -19.37 -12.27 -27.68
C GLN A 173 -20.25 -12.49 -28.91
N HIS A 174 -21.00 -11.47 -29.34
CA HIS A 174 -21.93 -11.59 -30.46
C HIS A 174 -21.24 -11.32 -31.80
N GLU A 175 -20.16 -10.53 -31.81
CA GLU A 175 -19.41 -10.14 -33.00
C GLU A 175 -17.91 -10.12 -32.67
N ALA A 176 -17.20 -11.21 -32.91
CA ALA A 176 -15.78 -11.32 -32.57
C ALA A 176 -14.86 -10.66 -33.63
N PRO A 177 -13.81 -9.91 -33.22
CA PRO A 177 -13.50 -9.49 -31.85
C PRO A 177 -14.39 -8.33 -31.35
N TYR A 178 -14.90 -7.49 -32.24
CA TYR A 178 -15.89 -6.44 -31.98
C TYR A 178 -16.48 -5.99 -33.35
N PRO A 179 -17.63 -5.30 -33.36
CA PRO A 179 -18.26 -4.83 -34.59
C PRO A 179 -17.31 -4.01 -35.50
N GLU A 180 -17.33 -4.23 -36.82
CA GLU A 180 -16.47 -3.52 -37.80
C GLU A 180 -16.72 -2.00 -37.86
N ASN A 181 -17.90 -1.58 -37.41
CA ASN A 181 -18.31 -0.18 -37.35
C ASN A 181 -17.75 0.57 -36.12
N LEU A 182 -17.05 -0.11 -35.20
CA LEU A 182 -16.40 0.51 -34.04
C LEU A 182 -15.16 1.30 -34.51
N ARG A 183 -15.25 2.64 -34.46
CA ARG A 183 -14.15 3.49 -34.95
C ARG A 183 -13.32 4.13 -33.85
N HIS A 184 -13.97 4.51 -32.75
CA HIS A 184 -13.29 5.20 -31.66
C HIS A 184 -13.68 4.61 -30.31
N ILE A 185 -12.74 4.61 -29.39
CA ILE A 185 -13.01 4.36 -27.97
C ILE A 185 -12.64 5.57 -27.12
N THR A 186 -13.41 5.77 -26.08
CA THR A 186 -13.16 6.76 -25.04
C THR A 186 -13.04 5.99 -23.73
N VAL A 187 -11.98 6.25 -22.97
CA VAL A 187 -11.68 5.50 -21.75
C VAL A 187 -11.72 6.44 -20.56
N THR A 188 -12.51 6.10 -19.55
CA THR A 188 -12.49 6.77 -18.25
C THR A 188 -11.60 5.97 -17.32
N ALA A 189 -10.51 6.59 -16.86
CA ALA A 189 -9.50 5.94 -16.03
C ALA A 189 -9.15 6.80 -14.81
N MET A 190 -8.73 6.14 -13.74
CA MET A 190 -7.97 6.80 -12.68
C MET A 190 -6.53 6.94 -13.15
N VAL A 191 -5.98 8.14 -13.04
CA VAL A 191 -4.63 8.46 -13.50
C VAL A 191 -3.82 9.12 -12.38
N THR A 192 -2.51 9.09 -12.53
CA THR A 192 -1.55 9.78 -11.65
C THR A 192 -0.62 10.66 -12.48
N ASN A 193 0.01 11.68 -11.87
CA ASN A 193 0.97 12.57 -12.55
C ASN A 193 2.40 12.02 -12.63
N ARG A 194 2.60 10.71 -12.43
CA ARG A 194 3.91 10.06 -12.52
C ARG A 194 4.94 10.72 -11.60
N ASP A 195 6.05 11.15 -12.17
CA ASP A 195 7.19 11.78 -11.51
C ASP A 195 7.06 13.31 -11.40
N LEU A 196 6.05 13.93 -12.02
CA LEU A 196 5.82 15.39 -11.95
C LEU A 196 5.75 15.93 -10.51
N PRO A 197 5.04 15.29 -9.56
CA PRO A 197 4.95 15.81 -8.20
C PRO A 197 6.30 15.90 -7.49
N CYS A 198 7.31 15.14 -7.93
CA CYS A 198 8.65 15.18 -7.34
C CYS A 198 9.49 16.37 -7.82
N LEU A 199 9.04 17.08 -8.86
CA LEU A 199 9.79 18.19 -9.47
C LEU A 199 9.15 19.55 -9.25
N ILE A 200 7.92 19.57 -8.75
CA ILE A 200 7.23 20.81 -8.44
C ILE A 200 7.75 21.31 -7.09
N PRO A 201 8.28 22.55 -7.03
CA PRO A 201 8.69 23.13 -5.77
C PRO A 201 7.48 23.29 -4.85
N ARG A 202 7.66 22.98 -3.57
CA ARG A 202 6.62 23.10 -2.54
C ARG A 202 6.98 24.19 -1.56
N ASN A 203 5.97 24.91 -1.08
CA ASN A 203 6.10 25.91 -0.03
C ASN A 203 5.50 25.45 1.31
N GLY A 204 4.79 24.31 1.33
CA GLY A 204 4.20 23.74 2.54
C GLY A 204 2.92 24.43 3.00
N ARG A 205 2.36 25.36 2.21
CA ARG A 205 1.17 26.15 2.55
C ARG A 205 0.09 26.12 1.47
N ASP A 206 0.47 26.29 0.21
CA ASP A 206 -0.41 26.43 -0.96
C ASP A 206 0.06 25.50 -2.08
N ASP A 207 0.32 24.25 -1.74
CA ASP A 207 0.85 23.24 -2.66
C ASP A 207 -0.25 22.54 -3.45
N LEU A 208 -1.49 22.52 -2.93
CA LEU A 208 -2.65 21.88 -3.56
C LEU A 208 -3.79 22.87 -3.72
N THR A 209 -4.53 22.70 -4.82
CA THR A 209 -5.78 23.41 -5.06
C THR A 209 -6.97 22.56 -4.60
N VAL A 210 -8.01 23.22 -4.10
CA VAL A 210 -9.22 22.55 -3.60
C VAL A 210 -10.35 22.82 -4.58
N ASP A 211 -10.96 21.75 -5.10
CA ASP A 211 -12.07 21.87 -6.06
C ASP A 211 -13.37 22.38 -5.41
N ALA A 212 -13.53 22.20 -4.09
CA ALA A 212 -14.68 22.65 -3.33
C ALA A 212 -14.36 23.94 -2.57
N ALA A 213 -15.37 24.80 -2.38
CA ALA A 213 -15.31 25.98 -1.54
C ALA A 213 -15.26 25.59 -0.04
N ILE A 214 -14.18 24.95 0.38
CA ILE A 214 -13.90 24.64 1.78
C ILE A 214 -13.23 25.87 2.39
N PRO A 215 -13.69 26.38 3.55
CA PRO A 215 -13.07 27.51 4.22
C PRO A 215 -11.74 27.08 4.88
N VAL A 216 -10.70 26.90 4.06
CA VAL A 216 -9.32 26.63 4.51
C VAL A 216 -8.41 27.79 4.15
N ALA A 217 -7.44 28.08 5.01
CA ALA A 217 -6.46 29.14 4.76
C ALA A 217 -5.39 28.77 3.70
N GLY A 218 -5.24 27.48 3.42
CA GLY A 218 -4.26 26.92 2.47
C GLY A 218 -4.19 25.40 2.63
N VAL A 219 -3.72 24.70 1.60
CA VAL A 219 -3.45 23.25 1.64
C VAL A 219 -2.00 23.00 1.25
N GLY A 220 -1.20 22.64 2.25
CA GLY A 220 0.24 22.41 2.11
C GLY A 220 0.64 20.96 2.33
N LEU A 221 1.72 20.55 1.67
CA LEU A 221 2.33 19.24 1.84
C LEU A 221 3.42 19.32 2.90
N ILE A 222 3.19 18.70 4.07
CA ILE A 222 4.17 18.64 5.17
C ILE A 222 5.47 17.95 4.71
N ARG A 223 5.34 16.87 3.94
CA ARG A 223 6.45 16.10 3.36
C ARG A 223 6.38 16.12 1.83
N PRO A 224 7.52 16.05 1.14
CA PRO A 224 7.51 15.98 -0.31
C PRO A 224 6.79 14.70 -0.79
N PRO A 225 6.11 14.72 -1.94
CA PRO A 225 5.56 13.53 -2.55
C PRO A 225 6.62 12.45 -2.73
N ARG A 226 6.25 11.20 -2.43
CA ARG A 226 7.13 10.05 -2.65
C ARG A 226 7.31 9.83 -4.15
N PRO A 227 8.51 9.43 -4.60
CA PRO A 227 8.71 8.99 -5.97
C PRO A 227 7.75 7.85 -6.33
N PRO A 228 7.15 7.87 -7.53
CA PRO A 228 6.30 6.76 -7.98
C PRO A 228 7.11 5.46 -8.03
N GLN A 229 6.45 4.36 -7.68
CA GLN A 229 7.05 3.03 -7.70
C GLN A 229 6.44 2.18 -8.82
N PRO A 230 7.24 1.32 -9.47
CA PRO A 230 6.71 0.35 -10.42
C PRO A 230 5.83 -0.68 -9.70
N PRO A 231 4.94 -1.38 -10.42
CA PRO A 231 4.15 -2.44 -9.82
C PRO A 231 5.05 -3.57 -9.26
N LEU A 232 4.75 -4.06 -8.06
CA LEU A 232 5.53 -5.13 -7.42
C LEU A 232 5.43 -6.48 -8.15
N ALA A 233 4.25 -6.76 -8.72
CA ALA A 233 3.93 -8.05 -9.34
C ALA A 233 4.43 -8.11 -10.80
N GLU A 234 5.75 -8.04 -11.01
CA GLU A 234 6.35 -8.27 -12.32
C GLU A 234 7.01 -9.65 -12.41
N ARG A 235 6.71 -10.37 -13.49
CA ARG A 235 7.37 -11.62 -13.90
C ARG A 235 7.44 -12.66 -12.77
N GLU A 236 8.65 -13.05 -12.34
CA GLU A 236 8.88 -14.06 -11.32
C GLU A 236 8.35 -13.63 -9.94
N MET A 237 8.35 -12.34 -9.63
CA MET A 237 7.83 -11.82 -8.37
C MET A 237 6.34 -12.11 -8.22
N ALA A 238 5.57 -12.01 -9.32
CA ALA A 238 4.16 -12.36 -9.33
C ALA A 238 3.94 -13.84 -8.96
N TRP A 239 4.77 -14.76 -9.49
CA TRP A 239 4.71 -16.17 -9.12
C TRP A 239 5.10 -16.43 -7.67
N ARG A 240 6.10 -15.70 -7.14
CA ARG A 240 6.48 -15.77 -5.73
C ARG A 240 5.34 -15.30 -4.81
N LEU A 241 4.66 -14.21 -5.18
CA LEU A 241 3.47 -13.72 -4.48
C LEU A 241 2.29 -14.69 -4.58
N ILE A 242 2.05 -15.33 -5.73
CA ILE A 242 1.02 -16.37 -5.86
C ILE A 242 1.32 -17.57 -4.97
N ARG A 243 2.59 -18.03 -4.95
CA ARG A 243 3.02 -19.08 -4.02
C ARG A 243 2.77 -18.68 -2.57
N GLN A 244 2.84 -17.38 -2.25
CA GLN A 244 2.49 -16.86 -0.93
C GLN A 244 1.03 -17.12 -0.53
N LEU A 245 0.11 -17.09 -1.49
CA LEU A 245 -1.31 -17.33 -1.23
C LEU A 245 -1.60 -18.81 -0.92
N SER A 246 -0.85 -19.71 -1.54
CA SER A 246 -0.95 -21.16 -1.33
C SER A 246 -0.23 -21.63 -0.07
N PHE A 247 0.16 -20.73 0.84
CA PHE A 247 1.00 -21.06 2.00
C PHE A 247 0.37 -22.15 2.89
N ASN A 248 0.86 -23.37 2.67
CA ASN A 248 1.04 -24.36 3.71
C ASN A 248 2.22 -23.88 4.56
N TYR A 249 1.94 -23.54 5.82
CA TYR A 249 2.98 -23.25 6.80
C TYR A 249 3.82 -24.51 7.00
N LEU A 250 4.91 -24.65 6.25
CA LEU A 250 6.04 -25.45 6.69
C LEU A 250 6.54 -24.79 7.98
N PRO A 251 6.77 -25.57 9.05
CA PRO A 251 6.60 -25.10 10.42
C PRO A 251 7.71 -24.13 10.78
N LEU A 252 7.39 -22.83 10.85
CA LEU A 252 8.19 -21.83 11.58
C LEU A 252 8.47 -22.28 13.03
N ALA A 253 7.70 -23.25 13.54
CA ALA A 253 7.91 -23.91 14.82
C ALA A 253 9.17 -24.80 14.88
N ASP A 254 9.59 -25.40 13.76
CA ASP A 254 10.74 -26.32 13.72
C ASP A 254 12.02 -25.63 13.20
N LEU A 255 11.93 -24.35 12.83
CA LEU A 255 13.07 -23.58 12.36
C LEU A 255 13.83 -22.96 13.54
N ASP A 256 15.16 -23.12 13.49
CA ASP A 256 16.06 -22.39 14.38
C ASP A 256 15.90 -20.87 14.23
N HIS A 257 16.21 -20.14 15.30
CA HIS A 257 15.98 -18.69 15.39
C HIS A 257 16.52 -17.90 14.18
N ARG A 258 17.75 -18.19 13.73
CA ARG A 258 18.35 -17.51 12.56
C ARG A 258 17.69 -17.92 11.23
N THR A 259 17.36 -19.19 11.06
CA THR A 259 16.72 -19.72 9.85
C THR A 259 15.29 -19.21 9.70
N GLY A 260 14.53 -19.15 10.80
CA GLY A 260 13.22 -18.52 10.84
C GLY A 260 13.28 -17.02 10.50
N GLY A 261 14.32 -16.33 10.96
CA GLY A 261 14.60 -14.94 10.56
C GLY A 261 14.84 -14.81 9.06
N GLN A 262 15.67 -15.69 8.47
CA GLN A 262 15.91 -15.70 7.02
C GLN A 262 14.63 -15.92 6.22
N ALA A 263 13.80 -16.89 6.59
CA ALA A 263 12.53 -17.15 5.92
C ALA A 263 11.59 -15.93 5.96
N LEU A 264 11.54 -15.22 7.11
CA LEU A 264 10.74 -14.00 7.23
C LEU A 264 11.35 -12.84 6.43
N ARG A 265 12.68 -12.69 6.37
CA ARG A 265 13.34 -11.71 5.49
C ARG A 265 12.99 -11.95 4.02
N ASP A 266 13.07 -13.19 3.57
CA ASP A 266 12.75 -13.56 2.17
C ASP A 266 11.29 -13.26 1.83
N LEU A 267 10.38 -13.48 2.78
CA LEU A 267 8.98 -13.10 2.66
C LEU A 267 8.82 -11.58 2.55
N LEU A 268 9.41 -10.82 3.47
CA LEU A 268 9.26 -9.36 3.51
C LEU A 268 9.90 -8.68 2.29
N ASN A 269 10.99 -9.24 1.75
CA ASN A 269 11.64 -8.75 0.53
C ASN A 269 10.72 -8.78 -0.70
N LEU A 270 9.63 -9.57 -0.70
CA LEU A 270 8.64 -9.57 -1.78
C LEU A 270 7.80 -8.26 -1.81
N PHE A 271 7.72 -7.55 -0.67
CA PHE A 271 6.94 -6.32 -0.52
C PHE A 271 7.78 -5.05 -0.63
N ILE A 272 9.09 -5.20 -0.77
CA ILE A 272 10.03 -4.07 -0.84
C ILE A 272 10.47 -3.91 -2.29
N PRO A 273 10.55 -2.67 -2.82
CA PRO A 273 11.17 -2.43 -4.11
C PRO A 273 12.63 -2.92 -4.12
N ALA A 274 13.11 -3.39 -5.27
CA ALA A 274 14.43 -4.03 -5.41
C ALA A 274 15.67 -3.12 -5.14
N HIS A 275 15.47 -1.85 -4.81
CA HIS A 275 16.54 -0.88 -4.56
C HIS A 275 16.91 -0.80 -3.07
N ASP A 276 18.16 -0.41 -2.77
CA ASP A 276 18.60 -0.18 -1.39
C ASP A 276 17.85 1.02 -0.79
N SER A 277 16.81 0.69 -0.04
CA SER A 277 15.90 1.62 0.60
C SER A 277 16.05 1.53 2.12
N PRO A 278 15.61 2.55 2.87
CA PRO A 278 15.51 2.44 4.32
C PRO A 278 14.75 1.18 4.76
N GLN A 279 13.71 0.81 4.00
CA GLN A 279 12.91 -0.40 4.20
C GLN A 279 13.73 -1.69 4.03
N SER A 280 14.57 -1.79 2.99
CA SER A 280 15.41 -2.98 2.81
C SER A 280 16.44 -3.13 3.93
N ARG A 281 16.96 -2.02 4.47
CA ARG A 281 17.83 -2.05 5.66
C ARG A 281 17.10 -2.53 6.90
N GLN A 282 15.88 -2.05 7.15
CA GLN A 282 15.04 -2.53 8.26
C GLN A 282 14.77 -4.04 8.18
N VAL A 283 14.52 -4.57 6.97
CA VAL A 283 14.31 -6.01 6.80
C VAL A 283 15.61 -6.80 6.95
N ARG A 284 16.76 -6.31 6.47
CA ARG A 284 18.06 -6.94 6.72
C ARG A 284 18.41 -6.97 8.21
N SER A 285 17.96 -5.97 8.98
CA SER A 285 18.12 -5.89 10.43
C SER A 285 17.28 -6.90 11.22
N LEU A 286 16.32 -7.59 10.61
CA LEU A 286 15.66 -8.72 11.27
C LEU A 286 16.67 -9.86 11.40
N ILE A 287 17.07 -10.22 12.61
CA ILE A 287 18.13 -11.23 12.84
C ILE A 287 17.55 -12.63 12.85
N GLY A 288 16.45 -12.79 13.59
CA GLY A 288 15.89 -14.09 13.91
C GLY A 288 14.42 -14.04 14.28
N CYS A 289 13.76 -15.15 14.05
CA CYS A 289 12.37 -15.40 14.41
C CYS A 289 12.29 -16.82 14.95
N LYS A 290 11.81 -16.99 16.19
CA LYS A 290 11.53 -18.29 16.78
C LYS A 290 10.06 -18.40 17.11
N THR A 291 9.46 -19.53 16.78
CA THR A 291 8.04 -19.77 17.02
C THR A 291 7.89 -20.96 17.95
N THR A 292 7.16 -20.81 19.05
CA THR A 292 6.95 -21.90 20.03
C THR A 292 5.47 -22.07 20.34
N PRO A 293 4.96 -23.31 20.38
CA PRO A 293 3.60 -23.56 20.84
C PRO A 293 3.50 -23.23 22.34
N VAL A 294 2.48 -22.47 22.73
CA VAL A 294 2.24 -22.06 24.12
C VAL A 294 0.78 -22.24 24.50
N THR A 295 0.54 -22.59 25.76
CA THR A 295 -0.81 -22.59 26.34
C THR A 295 -0.90 -21.39 27.30
N ARG A 296 -1.90 -20.54 27.12
CA ARG A 296 -2.10 -19.34 27.95
C ARG A 296 -3.57 -19.20 28.33
N ARG A 297 -3.82 -18.52 29.45
CA ARG A 297 -5.15 -18.05 29.81
C ARG A 297 -5.57 -16.96 28.81
N LEU A 298 -6.73 -17.12 28.19
CA LEU A 298 -7.26 -16.12 27.28
C LEU A 298 -7.83 -14.91 28.04
N PRO A 299 -7.65 -13.68 27.52
CA PRO A 299 -8.23 -12.49 28.12
C PRO A 299 -9.76 -12.51 27.95
N GLY A 300 -10.49 -12.38 29.06
CA GLY A 300 -11.96 -12.32 29.07
C GLY A 300 -12.51 -12.17 30.50
N SER A 301 -13.61 -11.43 30.63
CA SER A 301 -14.37 -11.32 31.88
C SER A 301 -15.30 -12.53 32.01
N GLY A 302 -14.79 -13.63 32.56
CA GLY A 302 -15.55 -14.87 32.70
C GLY A 302 -14.72 -16.03 33.26
N LEU A 303 -15.19 -17.26 32.99
CA LEU A 303 -14.52 -18.51 33.40
C LEU A 303 -13.07 -18.58 32.91
N LEU A 304 -12.22 -19.30 33.65
CA LEU A 304 -10.82 -19.55 33.32
C LEU A 304 -10.71 -20.41 32.04
N VAL A 305 -10.64 -19.76 30.87
CA VAL A 305 -10.44 -20.44 29.58
C VAL A 305 -8.96 -20.44 29.22
N TYR A 306 -8.41 -21.63 28.97
CA TYR A 306 -7.07 -21.81 28.41
C TYR A 306 -7.16 -22.01 26.90
N GLY A 307 -6.40 -21.22 26.15
CA GLY A 307 -6.22 -21.39 24.72
C GLY A 307 -4.89 -22.09 24.44
N ARG A 308 -4.82 -22.78 23.30
CA ARG A 308 -3.55 -23.12 22.66
C ARG A 308 -3.21 -22.02 21.66
N GLY A 309 -1.95 -21.67 21.60
CA GLY A 309 -1.48 -20.57 20.79
C GLY A 309 -0.04 -20.72 20.37
N VAL A 310 0.44 -19.71 19.69
CA VAL A 310 1.78 -19.62 19.14
C VAL A 310 2.41 -18.35 19.67
N SER A 311 3.57 -18.49 20.32
CA SER A 311 4.42 -17.37 20.70
C SER A 311 5.50 -17.19 19.65
N CYS A 312 5.62 -15.98 19.11
CA CYS A 312 6.64 -15.60 18.14
C CYS A 312 7.62 -14.61 18.79
N GLU A 313 8.88 -14.99 18.85
CA GLU A 313 9.98 -14.18 19.35
C GLU A 313 10.79 -13.65 18.17
N LEU A 314 10.75 -12.34 17.96
CA LEU A 314 11.50 -11.65 16.92
C LEU A 314 12.68 -10.92 17.53
N THR A 315 13.85 -11.07 16.93
CA THR A 315 15.05 -10.32 17.30
C THR A 315 15.47 -9.44 16.15
N VAL A 316 15.68 -8.16 16.42
CA VAL A 316 16.13 -7.16 15.45
C VAL A 316 17.40 -6.45 15.91
N ASP A 317 18.17 -5.98 14.93
CA ASP A 317 19.28 -5.06 15.11
C ASP A 317 18.80 -3.62 14.86
N GLU A 318 18.83 -2.76 15.88
CA GLU A 318 18.36 -1.37 15.76
C GLU A 318 19.26 -0.49 14.87
N GLU A 319 20.50 -0.89 14.60
CA GLU A 319 21.42 -0.08 13.77
C GLU A 319 20.86 0.17 12.36
N GLY A 320 20.23 -0.84 11.75
CA GLY A 320 19.63 -0.70 10.42
C GLY A 320 18.27 0.00 10.38
N PHE A 321 17.73 0.43 11.54
CA PHE A 321 16.54 1.30 11.60
C PHE A 321 16.90 2.79 11.54
N SER A 322 18.19 3.15 11.54
CA SER A 322 18.66 4.54 11.36
C SER A 322 17.99 5.55 12.31
N GLY A 323 17.85 5.18 13.59
CA GLY A 323 17.25 6.02 14.63
C GLY A 323 15.72 5.90 14.76
N ILE A 324 15.05 5.18 13.87
CA ILE A 324 13.62 4.86 13.99
C ILE A 324 13.43 3.70 14.98
N SER A 325 12.42 3.77 15.84
CA SER A 325 12.12 2.66 16.75
C SER A 325 11.65 1.42 15.98
N PRO A 326 12.13 0.21 16.31
CA PRO A 326 11.63 -1.03 15.71
C PRO A 326 10.20 -1.38 16.15
N TYR A 327 9.60 -0.61 17.07
CA TYR A 327 8.27 -0.83 17.60
C TYR A 327 7.20 -0.94 16.51
N LEU A 328 7.15 0.01 15.57
CA LEU A 328 6.14 0.03 14.51
C LEU A 328 6.30 -1.17 13.58
N PHE A 329 7.55 -1.52 13.23
CA PHE A 329 7.85 -2.70 12.43
C PHE A 329 7.36 -3.97 13.12
N GLY A 330 7.62 -4.12 14.42
CA GLY A 330 7.10 -5.23 15.21
C GLY A 330 5.57 -5.25 15.27
N LEU A 331 4.92 -4.10 15.49
CA LEU A 331 3.46 -4.03 15.53
C LEU A 331 2.83 -4.48 14.20
N VAL A 332 3.38 -4.08 13.06
CA VAL A 332 2.92 -4.50 11.74
C VAL A 332 3.09 -6.01 11.54
N LEU A 333 4.24 -6.56 11.93
CA LEU A 333 4.49 -8.00 11.86
C LEU A 333 3.58 -8.82 12.78
N GLU A 334 3.26 -8.28 13.95
CA GLU A 334 2.36 -8.94 14.89
C GLU A 334 0.95 -9.07 14.30
N HIS A 335 0.43 -7.99 13.70
CA HIS A 335 -0.85 -8.01 13.00
C HIS A 335 -0.83 -8.91 11.76
N TYR A 336 0.30 -8.98 11.06
CA TYR A 336 0.49 -9.90 9.95
C TYR A 336 0.39 -11.35 10.45
N ILE A 337 1.16 -11.74 11.46
CA ILE A 337 1.17 -13.11 12.01
C ILE A 337 -0.21 -13.50 12.56
N ALA A 338 -0.88 -12.62 13.30
CA ALA A 338 -2.20 -12.89 13.86
C ALA A 338 -3.26 -13.24 12.80
N ARG A 339 -3.14 -12.70 11.59
CA ARG A 339 -4.05 -13.01 10.47
C ARG A 339 -3.83 -14.39 9.89
N HIS A 340 -2.66 -14.96 10.07
CA HIS A 340 -2.30 -16.27 9.53
C HIS A 340 -2.55 -17.44 10.47
N VAL A 341 -2.71 -17.15 11.76
CA VAL A 341 -3.11 -18.13 12.76
C VAL A 341 -4.60 -18.47 12.60
N SER A 342 -4.92 -19.76 12.76
CA SER A 342 -6.29 -20.29 12.76
C SER A 342 -7.18 -19.56 13.76
N ILE A 343 -8.48 -19.41 13.45
CA ILE A 343 -9.45 -18.75 14.33
C ILE A 343 -9.52 -19.34 15.75
N ASN A 344 -9.21 -20.64 15.89
CA ASN A 344 -9.24 -21.35 17.17
C ASN A 344 -7.91 -21.33 17.93
N THR A 345 -6.92 -20.60 17.41
CA THR A 345 -5.58 -20.50 17.98
C THR A 345 -5.27 -19.03 18.21
N PHE A 346 -4.52 -18.71 19.26
CA PHE A 346 -4.06 -17.34 19.46
C PHE A 346 -2.60 -17.14 19.03
N SER A 347 -2.23 -15.92 18.68
CA SER A 347 -0.85 -15.48 18.52
C SER A 347 -0.44 -14.53 19.63
N GLN A 348 0.80 -14.65 20.08
CA GLN A 348 1.48 -13.68 20.91
C GLN A 348 2.82 -13.36 20.26
N MET A 349 3.21 -12.09 20.25
CA MET A 349 4.51 -11.71 19.71
C MET A 349 5.31 -10.94 20.75
N THR A 350 6.60 -11.22 20.80
CA THR A 350 7.59 -10.46 21.59
C THR A 350 8.69 -9.99 20.66
N LEU A 351 9.01 -8.71 20.74
CA LEU A 351 10.10 -8.07 20.01
C LEU A 351 11.28 -7.81 20.95
N HIS A 352 12.45 -8.29 20.53
CA HIS A 352 13.73 -8.05 21.16
C HIS A 352 14.65 -7.25 20.23
N SER A 353 15.39 -6.31 20.81
CA SER A 353 16.50 -5.59 20.20
C SER A 353 17.82 -6.14 20.74
N MET A 354 18.85 -6.24 19.89
CA MET A 354 20.21 -6.54 20.36
C MET A 354 20.74 -5.50 21.35
N GLN A 355 20.40 -4.24 21.15
CA GLN A 355 20.91 -3.11 21.92
C GLN A 355 20.19 -2.96 23.26
N ARG A 356 18.87 -3.14 23.29
CA ARG A 356 18.02 -2.84 24.46
C ARG A 356 17.38 -4.07 25.10
N GLY A 357 17.51 -5.25 24.51
CA GLY A 357 16.84 -6.46 24.98
C GLY A 357 15.34 -6.39 24.70
N HIS A 358 14.49 -6.51 25.73
CA HIS A 358 13.03 -6.52 25.56
C HIS A 358 12.49 -5.15 25.11
N VAL A 359 11.82 -5.11 23.95
CA VAL A 359 11.20 -3.89 23.42
C VAL A 359 9.71 -3.86 23.78
N MET A 360 8.96 -4.88 23.34
CA MET A 360 7.52 -4.98 23.57
C MET A 360 7.06 -6.43 23.49
N THR A 361 6.09 -6.78 24.33
CA THR A 361 5.26 -7.97 24.16
C THR A 361 3.82 -7.51 23.93
N TRP A 362 3.26 -7.85 22.78
CA TRP A 362 1.87 -7.52 22.47
C TRP A 362 0.91 -8.48 23.19
N PRO A 363 -0.30 -8.02 23.56
CA PRO A 363 -1.29 -8.89 24.16
C PRO A 363 -1.70 -10.01 23.19
N VAL A 364 -2.23 -11.08 23.77
CA VAL A 364 -2.73 -12.23 23.01
C VAL A 364 -3.81 -11.78 22.03
N ARG A 365 -3.65 -12.12 20.74
CA ARG A 365 -4.68 -11.90 19.71
C ARG A 365 -5.21 -13.23 19.20
N THR A 366 -6.53 -13.32 19.07
CA THR A 366 -7.18 -14.46 18.43
C THR A 366 -6.87 -14.48 16.95
N GLY A 367 -6.62 -15.66 16.40
CA GLY A 367 -6.42 -15.84 14.96
C GLY A 367 -7.62 -15.35 14.17
N GLN A 368 -7.35 -14.84 12.97
CA GLN A 368 -8.37 -14.23 12.12
C GLN A 368 -8.53 -14.96 10.78
N ARG A 369 -7.92 -16.15 10.64
CA ARG A 369 -8.13 -17.03 9.50
C ARG A 369 -9.43 -17.80 9.69
N GLY A 370 -10.50 -17.31 9.06
CA GLY A 370 -11.75 -18.08 8.95
C GLY A 370 -11.51 -19.38 8.20
N SER A 371 -12.15 -20.47 8.65
CA SER A 371 -12.31 -21.65 7.81
C SER A 371 -13.12 -21.22 6.59
N VAL A 372 -12.53 -21.29 5.41
CA VAL A 372 -13.29 -21.24 4.15
C VAL A 372 -13.75 -22.66 3.87
#